data_AF-A0A1E3XE84-F1
#
_entry.id   AF-A0A1E3XE84-F1
#
_cell.length_a   1.000
_cell.length_b   1.000
_cell.length_c   1.000
_cell.angle_alpha   90.00
_cell.angle_beta   90.00
_cell.angle_gamma   90.00
#
_symmetry.space_group_name_H-M   'P 1'
#
loop_
_entity.id
_entity.type
_entity.pdbx_description
1 polymer ?
#
loop_
_entity_poly.entity_id
_entity_poly.type
_entity_poly.pdbx_seq_one_letter_code
_entity_poly.pdbx_strand_id
1 'polypeptide(L)'
;MLTVSTRTLNILATFVWYVGGIVLLLKGGSLLVEAHSLKPEQNWLWLAAVAGPIIGGLKAKFLFSKSCQKNLARISALDQPKIWQLFRPGFFAILVVMILAGATLSRLAHNNYVFLIGVAIIDLGIAIALLGSSYVFWKQKAVVK
;
A
#
# COMPACT_ATOMS: atom_id res chain seq x y z
N MET A 1 26.70 -13.29 4.71
CA MET A 1 25.34 -12.73 4.48
C MET A 1 24.38 -13.89 4.33
N LEU A 2 23.21 -13.84 4.97
CA LEU A 2 22.24 -14.96 4.93
C LEU A 2 21.64 -15.10 3.52
N THR A 3 22.06 -16.17 2.83
CA THR A 3 21.40 -16.64 1.61
C THR A 3 20.07 -17.29 2.00
N VAL A 4 19.01 -16.97 1.28
CA VAL A 4 17.65 -17.45 1.53
C VAL A 4 17.05 -17.97 0.25
N SER A 5 16.01 -18.80 0.38
CA SER A 5 15.27 -19.28 -0.79
C SER A 5 14.46 -18.14 -1.43
N THR A 6 14.26 -18.23 -2.74
CA THR A 6 13.34 -17.38 -3.53
C THR A 6 11.96 -17.29 -2.88
N ARG A 7 11.46 -18.41 -2.32
CA ARG A 7 10.18 -18.46 -1.61
C ARG A 7 10.16 -17.55 -0.39
N THR A 8 11.24 -17.55 0.40
CA THR A 8 11.34 -16.70 1.60
C THR A 8 11.26 -15.23 1.22
N LEU A 9 11.95 -14.82 0.15
CA LEU A 9 11.84 -13.45 -0.38
C LEU A 9 10.43 -13.13 -0.88
N ASN A 10 9.76 -14.05 -1.58
CA ASN A 10 8.39 -13.82 -2.02
C ASN A 10 7.41 -13.67 -0.85
N ILE A 11 7.55 -14.46 0.21
CA ILE A 11 6.76 -14.35 1.44
C ILE A 11 7.00 -13.00 2.11
N LEU A 12 8.25 -12.60 2.29
CA LEU A 12 8.61 -11.29 2.86
C LEU A 12 8.06 -10.13 2.02
N ALA A 13 8.05 -10.25 0.70
CA ALA A 13 7.59 -9.19 -0.20
C ALA A 13 6.07 -9.04 -0.10
N THR A 14 5.38 -10.18 -0.03
CA THR A 14 3.94 -10.27 0.21
C THR A 14 3.58 -9.68 1.57
N PHE A 15 4.37 -9.99 2.61
CA PHE A 15 4.19 -9.45 3.96
C PHE A 15 4.28 -7.92 3.99
N VAL A 16 5.28 -7.34 3.31
CA VAL A 16 5.40 -5.86 3.19
C VAL A 16 4.15 -5.25 2.55
N TRP A 17 3.58 -5.90 1.53
CA TRP A 17 2.34 -5.44 0.88
C TRP A 17 1.15 -5.46 1.83
N TYR A 18 0.96 -6.56 2.58
CA TYR A 18 -0.14 -6.67 3.55
C TYR A 18 0.00 -5.68 4.70
N VAL A 19 1.18 -5.61 5.31
CA VAL A 19 1.44 -4.67 6.42
C VAL A 19 1.24 -3.23 5.95
N GLY A 20 1.81 -2.86 4.80
CA GLY A 20 1.62 -1.52 4.25
C GLY A 20 0.14 -1.21 3.97
N GLY A 21 -0.60 -2.16 3.41
CA GLY A 21 -2.03 -2.02 3.16
C GLY A 21 -2.85 -1.83 4.44
N ILE A 22 -2.62 -2.66 5.46
CA ILE A 22 -3.33 -2.60 6.74
C ILE A 22 -3.03 -1.29 7.48
N VAL A 23 -1.76 -0.89 7.56
CA VAL A 23 -1.36 0.36 8.23
C VAL A 23 -2.03 1.57 7.57
N LEU A 24 -2.09 1.61 6.24
CA LEU A 24 -2.76 2.69 5.51
C LEU A 24 -4.29 2.65 5.65
N LEU A 25 -4.90 1.47 5.75
CA LEU A 25 -6.34 1.38 6.08
C LEU A 25 -6.64 1.97 7.46
N LEU A 26 -5.84 1.59 8.48
CA LEU A 26 -6.02 2.09 9.84
C LEU A 26 -5.81 3.60 9.90
N LYS A 27 -4.75 4.11 9.24
CA LYS A 27 -4.47 5.55 9.14
C LYS A 27 -5.60 6.30 8.43
N GLY A 28 -6.00 5.85 7.23
CA GLY A 28 -7.10 6.46 6.48
C GLY A 28 -8.42 6.45 7.26
N GLY A 29 -8.72 5.35 7.94
CA GLY A 29 -9.88 5.23 8.83
C GLY A 29 -9.83 6.23 9.99
N SER A 30 -8.67 6.41 10.64
CA SER A 30 -8.52 7.39 11.72
C SER A 30 -8.78 8.83 11.26
N LEU A 31 -8.35 9.19 10.03
CA LEU A 31 -8.63 10.50 9.44
C LEU A 31 -10.12 10.70 9.13
N LEU A 32 -10.84 9.63 8.74
CA LEU A 32 -12.29 9.68 8.57
C LEU A 32 -13.02 9.86 9.91
N VAL A 33 -12.57 9.19 10.97
CA VAL A 33 -13.11 9.37 12.32
C VAL A 33 -12.90 10.80 12.80
N GLU A 34 -11.71 11.36 12.59
CA GLU A 34 -11.42 12.77 12.88
C GLU A 34 -12.34 13.71 12.08
N ALA A 35 -12.49 13.48 10.77
CA ALA A 35 -13.37 14.28 9.92
C ALA A 35 -14.84 14.22 10.39
N HIS A 36 -15.33 13.04 10.77
CA HIS A 36 -16.67 12.88 11.30
C HIS A 36 -16.86 13.62 12.63
N SER A 37 -15.86 13.60 13.51
CA SER A 37 -15.92 14.35 14.78
C SER A 37 -15.99 15.87 14.57
N LEU A 38 -15.39 16.39 13.49
CA LEU A 38 -15.43 17.82 13.16
C LEU A 38 -16.76 18.24 12.53
N LYS A 39 -17.35 17.39 11.68
CA LYS A 39 -18.62 17.68 10.98
C LYS A 39 -19.48 16.41 10.83
N PRO A 40 -20.20 16.00 11.88
CA PRO A 40 -20.92 14.73 11.89
C PRO A 40 -22.08 14.68 10.88
N GLU A 41 -22.71 15.83 10.62
CA GLU A 41 -23.83 15.98 9.68
C GLU A 41 -23.45 15.84 8.20
N GLN A 42 -22.13 15.81 7.89
CA GLN A 42 -21.67 15.89 6.51
C GLN A 42 -21.34 14.50 5.93
N ASN A 43 -22.02 14.14 4.85
CA ASN A 43 -21.96 12.81 4.24
C ASN A 43 -20.74 12.54 3.33
N TRP A 44 -19.69 13.38 3.36
CA TRP A 44 -18.52 13.17 2.47
C TRP A 44 -17.67 11.97 2.86
N LEU A 45 -17.90 11.36 4.03
CA LEU A 45 -17.30 10.06 4.35
C LEU A 45 -17.65 8.99 3.31
N TRP A 46 -18.86 9.03 2.74
CA TRP A 46 -19.26 8.12 1.66
C TRP A 46 -18.48 8.34 0.38
N LEU A 47 -18.10 9.59 0.09
CA LEU A 47 -17.22 9.89 -1.02
C LEU A 47 -15.87 9.19 -0.83
N ALA A 48 -15.31 9.22 0.38
CA ALA A 48 -14.07 8.52 0.67
C ALA A 48 -14.21 6.99 0.57
N ALA A 49 -15.31 6.45 1.10
CA ALA A 49 -15.63 5.03 1.05
C ALA A 49 -15.85 4.50 -0.37
N VAL A 50 -16.22 5.34 -1.34
CA VAL A 50 -16.41 4.94 -2.74
C VAL A 50 -15.21 5.28 -3.61
N ALA A 51 -14.70 6.52 -3.53
CA ALA A 51 -13.60 6.98 -4.36
C ALA A 51 -12.30 6.26 -4.04
N GLY A 52 -12.01 5.99 -2.76
CA GLY A 52 -10.83 5.24 -2.32
C GLY A 52 -10.74 3.87 -3.00
N PRO A 53 -11.76 2.99 -2.89
CA PRO A 53 -11.78 1.71 -3.59
C PRO A 53 -11.71 1.78 -5.11
N ILE A 54 -12.40 2.73 -5.75
CA ILE A 54 -12.36 2.87 -7.21
C ILE A 54 -10.94 3.23 -7.68
N ILE A 55 -10.35 4.28 -7.10
CA ILE A 55 -9.00 4.73 -7.43
C ILE A 55 -7.98 3.64 -7.09
N GLY A 56 -8.13 3.01 -5.93
CA GLY A 56 -7.27 1.93 -5.46
C GLY A 56 -7.34 0.70 -6.34
N GLY A 57 -8.52 0.28 -6.77
CA GLY A 57 -8.73 -0.85 -7.67
C GLY A 57 -8.10 -0.63 -9.05
N LEU A 58 -8.24 0.58 -9.61
CA LEU A 58 -7.56 0.97 -10.85
C LEU A 58 -6.04 0.89 -10.68
N LYS A 59 -5.48 1.47 -9.61
CA LYS A 59 -4.05 1.40 -9.30
C LYS A 59 -3.57 -0.03 -9.05
N ALA A 60 -4.35 -0.86 -8.37
CA ALA A 60 -4.07 -2.28 -8.15
C ALA A 60 -3.87 -2.98 -9.49
N LYS A 61 -4.82 -2.83 -10.41
CA LYS A 61 -4.84 -3.53 -11.71
C LYS A 61 -3.71 -3.06 -12.63
N PHE A 62 -3.51 -1.75 -12.75
CA PHE A 62 -2.64 -1.20 -13.80
C PHE A 62 -1.20 -0.94 -13.37
N LEU A 63 -0.97 -0.50 -12.14
CA LEU A 63 0.36 -0.08 -11.66
C LEU A 63 0.97 -1.12 -10.72
N PHE A 64 0.29 -1.42 -9.62
CA PHE A 64 0.86 -2.25 -8.55
C PHE A 64 0.96 -3.72 -8.96
N SER A 65 -0.01 -4.27 -9.69
CA SER A 65 0.09 -5.63 -10.22
C SER A 65 1.30 -5.80 -11.14
N LYS A 66 1.57 -4.82 -12.02
CA LYS A 66 2.79 -4.84 -12.86
C LYS A 66 4.06 -4.74 -12.02
N SER A 67 4.06 -3.93 -10.96
CA SER A 67 5.18 -3.85 -10.02
C SER A 67 5.44 -5.18 -9.31
N CYS A 68 4.40 -5.84 -8.78
CA CYS A 68 4.50 -7.16 -8.16
C CYS A 68 5.07 -8.21 -9.12
N GLN A 69 4.55 -8.27 -10.36
CA GLN A 69 5.05 -9.19 -11.39
C GLN A 69 6.53 -8.94 -11.71
N LYS A 70 6.94 -7.68 -11.87
CA LYS A 70 8.34 -7.31 -12.09
C LYS A 70 9.23 -7.70 -10.92
N ASN A 71 8.75 -7.53 -9.68
CA ASN A 71 9.53 -7.92 -8.51
C ASN A 71 9.68 -9.44 -8.40
N LEU A 72 8.60 -10.20 -8.66
CA LEU A 72 8.63 -11.67 -8.68
C LEU A 72 9.57 -12.19 -9.77
N ALA A 73 9.47 -11.68 -11.00
CA ALA A 73 10.37 -12.05 -12.09
C ALA A 73 11.84 -11.78 -11.73
N ARG A 74 12.12 -10.65 -11.07
CA ARG A 74 13.46 -10.32 -10.58
C ARG A 74 13.94 -11.31 -9.51
N ILE A 75 13.12 -11.61 -8.51
CA ILE A 75 13.48 -12.54 -7.42
C ILE A 75 13.77 -13.93 -8.00
N SER A 76 12.99 -14.39 -8.98
CA SER A 76 13.20 -15.68 -9.66
C SER A 76 14.49 -15.76 -10.48
N ALA A 77 15.02 -14.62 -10.92
CA ALA A 77 16.27 -14.54 -11.68
C ALA A 77 17.52 -14.42 -10.78
N LEU A 78 17.39 -14.51 -9.45
CA LEU A 78 18.52 -14.47 -8.52
C LEU A 78 19.07 -15.90 -8.29
N ASP A 79 20.34 -16.11 -8.63
CA ASP A 79 21.01 -17.41 -8.39
C ASP A 79 21.24 -17.68 -6.90
N GLN A 80 21.64 -16.65 -6.14
CA GLN A 80 21.86 -16.73 -4.68
C GLN A 80 21.11 -15.60 -3.98
N PRO A 81 19.81 -15.78 -3.67
CA PRO A 81 18.98 -14.71 -3.14
C PRO A 81 19.43 -14.33 -1.72
N LYS A 82 19.59 -13.04 -1.46
CA LYS A 82 19.90 -12.49 -0.13
C LYS A 82 18.68 -11.76 0.44
N ILE A 83 18.49 -11.77 1.76
CA ILE A 83 17.35 -11.11 2.44
C ILE A 83 17.12 -9.66 1.99
N TRP A 84 18.19 -8.87 1.85
CA TRP A 84 18.13 -7.46 1.43
C TRP A 84 17.70 -7.24 -0.02
N GLN A 85 17.71 -8.28 -0.85
CA GLN A 85 17.27 -8.23 -2.24
C GLN A 85 15.76 -8.45 -2.38
N LEU A 86 15.00 -8.20 -1.31
CA LEU A 86 13.54 -8.29 -1.30
C LEU A 86 12.88 -7.35 -2.31
N PHE A 87 13.37 -6.11 -2.36
CA PHE A 87 13.00 -5.09 -3.33
C PHE A 87 14.26 -4.40 -3.85
N ARG A 88 14.12 -3.64 -4.94
CA ARG A 88 15.21 -2.78 -5.42
C ARG A 88 15.42 -1.62 -4.44
N PRO A 89 16.65 -1.12 -4.23
CA PRO A 89 16.92 0.05 -3.38
C PRO A 89 16.02 1.26 -3.68
N GLY A 90 15.75 1.53 -4.96
CA GLY A 90 14.86 2.62 -5.37
C GLY A 90 13.41 2.48 -4.88
N PHE A 91 12.93 1.26 -4.61
CA PHE A 91 11.61 1.07 -4.00
C PHE A 91 11.58 1.62 -2.57
N PHE A 92 12.63 1.40 -1.78
CA PHE A 92 12.71 1.94 -0.43
C PHE A 92 12.80 3.46 -0.42
N ALA A 93 13.51 4.06 -1.38
CA ALA A 93 13.54 5.52 -1.53
C ALA A 93 12.12 6.10 -1.80
N ILE A 94 11.39 5.51 -2.74
CA ILE A 94 10.01 5.91 -3.04
C ILE A 94 9.09 5.69 -1.82
N LEU A 95 9.26 4.58 -1.10
CA LEU A 95 8.49 4.26 0.10
C LEU A 95 8.70 5.32 1.19
N VAL A 96 9.94 5.71 1.45
CA VAL A 96 10.27 6.77 2.42
C VAL A 96 9.62 8.08 2.03
N VAL A 97 9.73 8.50 0.77
CA VAL A 97 9.08 9.72 0.26
C VAL A 97 7.57 9.65 0.45
N MET A 98 6.94 8.52 0.11
CA MET A 98 5.49 8.33 0.25
C MET A 98 5.04 8.39 1.72
N ILE A 99 5.80 7.79 2.65
CA ILE A 99 5.50 7.83 4.08
C ILE A 99 5.63 9.25 4.61
N LEU A 100 6.72 9.95 4.29
CA LEU A 100 6.95 11.33 4.73
C LEU A 100 5.87 12.26 4.18
N ALA A 101 5.56 12.17 2.89
CA ALA A 101 4.48 12.94 2.27
C ALA A 101 3.12 12.63 2.93
N GLY A 102 2.80 11.35 3.15
CA GLY A 102 1.55 10.97 3.81
C GLY A 102 1.44 11.49 5.23
N ALA A 103 2.54 11.50 5.99
CA ALA A 103 2.58 12.02 7.36
C ALA A 103 2.47 13.54 7.40
N THR A 104 3.17 14.26 6.50
CA THR A 104 3.07 15.73 6.43
C THR A 104 1.69 16.17 5.99
N LEU A 105 1.10 15.53 4.96
CA LEU A 105 -0.27 15.83 4.53
C LEU A 105 -1.29 15.58 5.65
N SER A 106 -1.18 14.45 6.36
CA SER A 106 -2.07 14.18 7.51
C SER A 106 -1.94 15.27 8.58
N ARG A 107 -0.72 15.71 8.89
CA ARG A 107 -0.50 16.77 9.89
C ARG A 107 -1.07 18.11 9.44
N LEU A 108 -0.93 18.45 8.16
CA LEU A 108 -1.50 19.67 7.58
C LEU A 108 -3.03 19.60 7.46
N ALA A 109 -3.61 18.41 7.42
CA ALA A 109 -5.04 18.21 7.30
C ALA A 109 -5.80 18.37 8.63
N HIS A 110 -5.11 18.35 9.78
CA HIS A 110 -5.77 18.48 11.08
C HIS A 110 -6.69 19.70 11.16
N ASN A 111 -7.86 19.52 11.79
CA ASN A 111 -8.94 20.51 11.89
C ASN A 111 -9.52 21.00 10.54
N ASN A 112 -9.09 20.46 9.40
CA ASN A 112 -9.62 20.81 8.09
C ASN A 112 -10.34 19.61 7.46
N TYR A 113 -11.67 19.63 7.57
CA TYR A 113 -12.55 18.57 7.07
C TYR A 113 -12.26 18.14 5.63
N VAL A 114 -12.13 19.09 4.70
CA VAL A 114 -11.93 18.79 3.28
C VAL A 114 -10.57 18.12 3.04
N PHE A 115 -9.54 18.61 3.72
CA PHE A 115 -8.21 18.02 3.65
C PHE A 115 -8.16 16.63 4.27
N LEU A 116 -8.83 16.40 5.41
CA LEU A 116 -8.91 15.08 6.04
C LEU A 116 -9.55 14.05 5.10
N ILE A 117 -10.67 14.41 4.47
CA ILE A 117 -11.33 13.55 3.48
C ILE A 117 -10.40 13.27 2.28
N GLY A 118 -9.72 14.30 1.76
CA GLY A 118 -8.78 14.16 0.65
C GLY A 118 -7.62 13.22 0.97
N VAL A 119 -6.97 13.39 2.13
CA VAL A 119 -5.86 12.53 2.56
C VAL A 119 -6.36 11.11 2.85
N ALA A 120 -7.56 10.96 3.44
CA ALA A 120 -8.17 9.65 3.66
C ALA A 120 -8.44 8.91 2.34
N ILE A 121 -8.95 9.59 1.30
CA ILE A 121 -9.13 8.99 -0.04
C ILE A 121 -7.81 8.46 -0.59
N ILE A 122 -6.73 9.23 -0.44
CA ILE A 122 -5.39 8.83 -0.90
C ILE A 122 -4.91 7.59 -0.14
N ASP A 123 -4.96 7.62 1.19
CA ASP A 123 -4.49 6.52 2.04
C ASP A 123 -5.30 5.24 1.81
N LEU A 124 -6.64 5.33 1.77
CA LEU A 124 -7.53 4.21 1.46
C LEU A 124 -7.31 3.67 0.04
N GLY A 125 -7.10 4.55 -0.93
CA GLY A 125 -6.79 4.16 -2.30
C GLY A 125 -5.46 3.41 -2.42
N ILE A 126 -4.40 3.85 -1.72
CA ILE A 126 -3.11 3.14 -1.71
C ILE A 126 -3.25 1.82 -0.96
N ALA A 127 -3.95 1.79 0.17
CA ALA A 127 -4.24 0.58 0.91
C ALA A 127 -4.91 -0.48 0.03
N ILE A 128 -5.97 -0.12 -0.68
CA ILE A 128 -6.69 -1.02 -1.57
C ILE A 128 -5.83 -1.42 -2.76
N ALA A 129 -4.98 -0.53 -3.27
CA ALA A 129 -4.01 -0.86 -4.31
C ALA A 129 -3.01 -1.94 -3.87
N LEU A 130 -2.47 -1.81 -2.65
CA LEU A 130 -1.56 -2.78 -2.05
C LEU A 130 -2.27 -4.11 -1.80
N LEU A 131 -3.38 -4.11 -1.08
CA LEU A 131 -4.12 -5.33 -0.77
C LEU A 131 -4.64 -6.03 -2.03
N GLY A 132 -5.20 -5.28 -2.99
CA GLY A 132 -5.70 -5.84 -4.25
C GLY A 132 -4.58 -6.42 -5.12
N SER A 133 -3.43 -5.74 -5.23
CA SER A 133 -2.29 -6.26 -6.00
C SER A 133 -1.56 -7.42 -5.32
N SER A 134 -1.76 -7.62 -4.01
CA SER A 134 -1.20 -8.76 -3.29
C SER A 134 -1.68 -10.11 -3.84
N TYR A 135 -2.86 -10.14 -4.49
CA TYR A 135 -3.39 -11.32 -5.18
C TYR A 135 -2.42 -11.90 -6.23
N VAL A 136 -1.56 -11.05 -6.82
CA VAL A 136 -0.55 -11.48 -7.81
C VAL A 136 0.44 -12.50 -7.20
N PHE A 137 0.81 -12.36 -5.93
CA PHE A 137 1.72 -13.28 -5.25
C PHE A 137 1.13 -14.69 -5.15
N TRP A 138 -0.18 -14.78 -4.92
CA TRP A 138 -0.91 -16.05 -4.88
C TRP A 138 -1.12 -16.62 -6.29
N LYS A 139 -1.52 -15.79 -7.26
CA LYS A 139 -1.75 -16.20 -8.65
C LYS A 139 -0.52 -16.84 -9.28
N GLN A 140 0.67 -16.36 -8.96
CA GLN A 140 1.93 -16.90 -9.49
C GLN A 140 2.51 -18.04 -8.63
N LYS A 141 1.75 -18.59 -7.67
CA LYS A 141 2.21 -19.63 -6.75
C LYS A 141 3.52 -19.27 -6.03
N ALA A 142 3.76 -17.97 -5.83
CA ALA A 142 5.00 -17.48 -5.23
C ALA A 142 5.07 -17.83 -3.72
N VAL A 143 3.91 -18.05 -3.10
CA VAL A 143 3.73 -18.31 -1.66
C VAL A 143 3.34 -19.78 -1.38
N VAL A 144 2.49 -20.36 -2.21
CA VAL A 144 1.99 -21.74 -2.10
C VAL A 144 2.50 -22.54 -3.29
N LYS A 145 3.36 -23.51 -3.02
CA LYS A 145 3.79 -24.52 -3.98
C LYS A 145 3.09 -25.82 -3.62
#